data_AF-A0A1Q6W1P0-F1
#
_entry.id   AF-A0A1Q6W1P0-F1
#
_cell.length_a   1.000
_cell.length_b   1.000
_cell.length_c   1.000
_cell.angle_alpha   90.00
_cell.angle_beta   90.00
_cell.angle_gamma   90.00
#
_symmetry.space_group_name_H-M   'P 1'
#
loop_
_entity.id
_entity.type
_entity.pdbx_description
1 polymer ?
#
loop_
_entity_poly.entity_id
_entity_poly.type
_entity_poly.pdbx_seq_one_letter_code
_entity_poly.pdbx_strand_id
1 'polypeptide(L)'
;MSEPAFHLTPLDVRKQEFRRSLRGYEPLGVEDFRARVADELERILREKAVLDERLAALGEQLRVYRERERAMNEALVAAQQLREETRAGAAREAQVIVREAQAEAQRILDGARASQGEVERQSADVQRQFQAYVAGFRALLERQLAELRALDGQRDG
;
A
#
# COMPACT_ATOMS: atom_id res chain seq x y z
N MET A 1 47.10 -13.31 26.96
CA MET A 1 48.51 -13.39 26.52
C MET A 1 48.67 -14.71 25.80
N SER A 2 48.69 -14.72 24.46
CA SER A 2 49.04 -15.93 23.71
C SER A 2 50.54 -16.11 23.78
N GLU A 3 51.00 -17.31 24.15
CA GLU A 3 52.39 -17.71 23.95
C GLU A 3 52.80 -17.42 22.49
N PRO A 4 54.05 -17.01 22.23
CA PRO A 4 54.54 -16.90 20.86
C PRO A 4 54.44 -18.29 20.25
N ALA A 5 53.45 -18.49 19.39
CA ALA A 5 53.28 -19.73 18.66
C ALA A 5 54.59 -19.99 17.92
N PHE A 6 55.17 -21.16 18.11
CA PHE A 6 56.37 -21.56 17.40
C PHE A 6 56.06 -21.56 15.90
N HIS A 7 56.57 -20.57 15.19
CA HIS A 7 56.38 -20.40 13.76
C HIS A 7 57.61 -20.91 13.04
N LEU A 8 57.42 -21.99 12.29
CA LEU A 8 58.45 -22.60 11.47
C LEU A 8 58.01 -22.48 10.02
N THR A 9 58.83 -21.86 9.17
CA THR A 9 58.59 -21.84 7.72
C THR A 9 59.25 -23.04 7.04
N PRO A 10 58.81 -23.43 5.83
CA PRO A 10 59.53 -24.43 5.03
C PRO A 10 61.01 -24.09 4.86
N LEU A 11 61.35 -22.80 4.75
CA LEU A 11 62.73 -22.33 4.64
C LEU A 11 63.50 -22.55 5.94
N ASP A 12 62.88 -22.30 7.10
CA ASP A 12 63.49 -22.53 8.41
C ASP A 12 63.75 -24.02 8.62
N VAL A 13 62.80 -24.89 8.24
CA VAL A 13 63.00 -26.34 8.23
C VAL A 13 64.20 -26.69 7.36
N ARG A 14 64.28 -26.20 6.11
CA ARG A 14 65.40 -26.52 5.19
C ARG A 14 66.76 -26.05 5.69
N LYS A 15 66.82 -24.94 6.44
CA LYS A 15 68.06 -24.34 6.95
C LYS A 15 68.44 -24.83 8.34
N GLN A 16 67.60 -25.63 9.00
CA GLN A 16 67.86 -26.08 10.36
C GLN A 16 69.08 -27.01 10.41
N GLU A 17 70.11 -26.57 11.11
CA GLU A 17 71.30 -27.37 11.38
C GLU A 17 71.17 -28.12 12.72
N PHE A 18 71.67 -29.36 12.75
CA PHE A 18 71.69 -30.20 13.95
C PHE A 18 73.13 -30.48 14.39
N ARG A 19 73.39 -30.37 15.70
CA ARG A 19 74.71 -30.72 16.28
C ARG A 19 74.93 -32.23 16.22
N ARG A 20 76.14 -32.66 15.86
CA ARG A 20 76.54 -34.07 15.86
C ARG A 20 76.85 -34.54 17.28
N SER A 21 76.45 -35.77 17.63
CA SER A 21 76.77 -36.41 18.91
C SER A 21 77.11 -37.90 18.70
N LEU A 22 77.88 -38.50 19.63
CA LEU A 22 78.43 -39.86 19.50
C LEU A 22 77.36 -40.97 19.41
N ARG A 23 76.09 -40.67 19.71
CA ARG A 23 74.91 -41.56 19.63
C ARG A 23 73.71 -40.83 19.02
N GLY A 24 73.92 -40.06 17.95
CA GLY A 24 72.87 -39.33 17.24
C GLY A 24 72.18 -40.12 16.11
N TYR A 25 71.10 -39.56 15.57
CA TYR A 25 70.48 -40.06 14.34
C TYR A 25 71.42 -39.95 13.13
N GLU A 26 71.21 -40.80 12.14
CA GLU A 26 71.98 -40.78 10.89
C GLU A 26 71.79 -39.45 10.15
N PRO A 27 72.87 -38.69 9.83
CA PRO A 27 72.75 -37.39 9.19
C PRO A 27 71.95 -37.39 7.88
N LEU A 28 72.17 -38.37 6.99
CA LEU A 28 71.46 -38.44 5.70
C LEU A 28 69.95 -38.65 5.87
N GLY A 29 69.55 -39.54 6.80
CA GLY A 29 68.14 -39.76 7.12
C GLY A 29 67.47 -38.53 7.73
N VAL A 30 68.17 -37.76 8.57
CA VAL A 30 67.67 -36.49 9.13
C VAL A 30 67.50 -35.44 8.02
N GLU A 31 68.46 -35.34 7.10
CA GLU A 31 68.41 -34.41 5.97
C GLU A 31 67.25 -34.72 5.01
N ASP A 32 67.03 -36.00 4.66
CA ASP A 32 65.90 -36.44 3.84
C ASP A 32 64.56 -36.14 4.54
N PHE A 33 64.44 -36.48 5.83
CA PHE A 33 63.24 -36.15 6.60
C PHE A 33 62.98 -34.65 6.66
N ARG A 34 64.02 -33.83 6.86
CA ARG A 34 63.93 -32.37 6.88
C ARG A 34 63.42 -31.82 5.55
N ALA A 35 63.93 -32.34 4.43
CA ALA A 35 63.46 -31.96 3.10
C ALA A 35 61.97 -32.30 2.91
N ARG A 36 61.56 -33.53 3.26
CA ARG A 36 60.17 -33.98 3.14
C ARG A 36 59.21 -33.19 4.04
N VAL A 37 59.62 -32.85 5.26
CA VAL A 37 58.82 -32.00 6.16
C VAL A 37 58.69 -30.58 5.60
N ALA A 38 59.75 -30.02 5.02
CA ALA A 38 59.68 -28.71 4.40
C ALA A 38 58.74 -28.69 3.19
N ASP A 39 58.81 -29.70 2.32
CA ASP A 39 57.92 -29.84 1.16
C ASP A 39 56.45 -29.96 1.59
N GLU A 40 56.18 -30.78 2.61
CA GLU A 40 54.82 -30.99 3.13
C GLU A 40 54.27 -29.73 3.82
N LEU A 41 55.11 -29.02 4.57
CA LEU A 41 54.75 -27.75 5.18
C LEU A 41 54.43 -26.69 4.12
N GLU A 42 55.21 -26.66 3.02
CA GLU A 42 54.94 -25.77 1.90
C GLU A 42 53.61 -26.10 1.21
N ARG A 43 53.32 -27.39 1.00
CA ARG A 43 52.03 -27.86 0.47
C ARG A 43 50.86 -27.39 1.35
N ILE A 44 50.94 -27.61 2.65
CA ILE A 44 49.91 -27.21 3.62
C ILE A 44 49.71 -25.69 3.64
N LEU A 45 50.79 -24.90 3.61
CA LEU A 45 50.69 -23.44 3.60
C LEU A 45 50.03 -22.92 2.32
N ARG A 46 50.31 -23.52 1.17
CA ARG A 46 49.64 -23.19 -0.10
C ARG A 46 48.16 -23.55 -0.06
N GLU A 47 47.81 -24.72 0.43
CA GLU A 47 46.41 -25.14 0.59
C GLU A 47 45.65 -24.24 1.56
N LYS A 48 46.28 -23.88 2.68
CA LYS A 48 45.71 -22.93 3.65
C LYS A 48 45.44 -21.58 2.98
N ALA A 49 46.39 -21.04 2.23
CA ALA A 49 46.19 -19.75 1.55
C ALA A 49 45.00 -19.79 0.57
N VAL A 50 44.85 -20.88 -0.19
CA VAL A 50 43.71 -21.08 -1.10
C VAL A 50 42.39 -21.20 -0.32
N LEU A 51 42.38 -21.90 0.81
CA LEU A 51 41.19 -22.03 1.66
C LEU A 51 40.81 -20.70 2.32
N ASP A 52 41.78 -19.94 2.81
CA ASP A 52 41.58 -18.62 3.41
C ASP A 52 40.98 -17.64 2.39
N GLU A 53 41.46 -17.66 1.14
CA GLU A 53 40.90 -16.85 0.04
C GLU A 53 39.44 -17.25 -0.27
N ARG A 54 39.15 -18.55 -0.34
CA ARG A 54 37.78 -19.05 -0.56
C ARG A 54 36.85 -18.69 0.59
N LEU A 55 37.32 -18.77 1.82
CA LEU A 55 36.54 -18.37 3.00
C LEU A 55 36.22 -16.87 2.97
N ALA A 56 37.19 -16.04 2.60
CA ALA A 56 36.96 -14.60 2.43
C ALA A 56 35.91 -14.32 1.35
N ALA A 57 36.03 -14.97 0.18
CA ALA A 57 35.07 -14.80 -0.92
C ALA A 57 33.65 -15.25 -0.55
N LEU A 58 33.50 -16.41 0.11
CA LEU A 58 32.21 -16.92 0.59
C LEU A 58 31.62 -16.02 1.69
N GLY A 59 32.47 -15.49 2.58
CA GLY A 59 32.06 -14.56 3.61
C GLY A 59 31.45 -13.28 3.02
N GLU A 60 32.06 -12.74 1.97
CA GLU A 60 31.55 -11.56 1.28
C GLU A 60 30.25 -11.85 0.53
N GLN A 61 30.14 -12.99 -0.16
CA GLN A 61 28.89 -13.41 -0.80
C GLN A 61 27.76 -13.54 0.23
N LEU A 62 28.02 -14.15 1.38
CA LEU A 62 27.04 -14.31 2.45
C LEU A 62 26.60 -12.96 3.01
N ARG A 63 27.51 -11.99 3.14
CA ARG A 63 27.18 -10.61 3.54
C ARG A 63 26.20 -9.98 2.56
N VAL A 64 26.50 -10.06 1.26
CA VAL A 64 25.63 -9.53 0.20
C VAL A 64 24.25 -10.21 0.20
N TYR A 65 24.19 -11.54 0.37
CA TYR A 65 22.92 -12.26 0.47
C TYR A 65 22.09 -11.80 1.67
N ARG A 66 22.70 -11.64 2.84
CA ARG A 66 22.00 -11.15 4.05
C ARG A 66 21.48 -9.72 3.87
N GLU A 67 22.24 -8.85 3.20
CA GLU A 67 21.81 -7.48 2.90
C GLU A 67 20.61 -7.47 1.94
N ARG A 68 20.64 -8.30 0.90
CA ARG A 68 19.52 -8.47 -0.03
C ARG A 68 18.29 -9.03 0.66
N GLU A 69 18.44 -10.02 1.52
CA GLU A 69 17.34 -10.61 2.29
C GLU A 69 16.69 -9.56 3.22
N ARG A 70 17.50 -8.74 3.90
CA ARG A 70 16.99 -7.62 4.71
C ARG A 70 16.22 -6.62 3.88
N ALA A 71 16.77 -6.16 2.76
CA ALA A 71 16.11 -5.21 1.89
C ALA A 71 14.79 -5.77 1.32
N MET A 72 14.75 -7.06 1.00
CA MET A 72 13.54 -7.73 0.53
C MET A 72 12.48 -7.83 1.63
N ASN A 73 12.86 -8.15 2.86
CA ASN A 73 11.95 -8.16 4.01
C ASN A 73 11.38 -6.77 4.30
N GLU A 74 12.22 -5.73 4.26
CA GLU A 74 11.79 -4.33 4.42
C GLU A 74 10.81 -3.92 3.32
N ALA A 75 11.11 -4.26 2.05
CA ALA A 75 10.22 -3.99 0.92
C ALA A 75 8.87 -4.73 1.06
N LEU A 76 8.87 -5.98 1.54
CA LEU A 76 7.65 -6.73 1.80
C LEU A 76 6.79 -6.07 2.88
N VAL A 77 7.40 -5.63 3.99
CA VAL A 77 6.68 -4.92 5.06
C VAL A 77 6.11 -3.60 4.54
N ALA A 78 6.90 -2.81 3.80
CA ALA A 78 6.43 -1.56 3.19
C ALA A 78 5.27 -1.80 2.21
N ALA A 79 5.35 -2.84 1.39
CA ALA A 79 4.26 -3.22 0.49
C ALA A 79 2.99 -3.64 1.24
N GLN A 80 3.12 -4.33 2.38
CA GLN A 80 1.97 -4.66 3.23
C GLN A 80 1.33 -3.41 3.83
N GLN A 81 2.12 -2.50 4.37
CA GLN A 81 1.65 -1.23 4.92
C GLN A 81 0.92 -0.39 3.86
N LEU A 82 1.53 -0.23 2.68
CA LEU A 82 0.92 0.52 1.58
C LEU A 82 -0.42 -0.08 1.14
N ARG A 83 -0.54 -1.42 1.10
CA ARG A 83 -1.83 -2.07 0.76
C ARG A 83 -2.90 -1.78 1.81
N GLU A 84 -2.58 -1.85 3.10
CA GLU A 84 -3.54 -1.56 4.16
C GLU A 84 -3.94 -0.08 4.17
N GLU A 85 -2.99 0.84 3.99
CA GLU A 85 -3.26 2.27 3.85
C GLU A 85 -4.16 2.57 2.66
N THR A 86 -3.86 1.97 1.50
CA THR A 86 -4.68 2.09 0.29
C THR A 86 -6.09 1.57 0.53
N ARG A 87 -6.24 0.41 1.17
CA ARG A 87 -7.54 -0.19 1.50
C ARG A 87 -8.34 0.69 2.46
N ALA A 88 -7.69 1.21 3.50
CA ALA A 88 -8.31 2.12 4.45
C ALA A 88 -8.71 3.46 3.81
N GLY A 89 -7.88 3.99 2.92
CA GLY A 89 -8.18 5.17 2.10
C GLY A 89 -9.42 4.97 1.25
N ALA A 90 -9.43 3.92 0.43
CA ALA A 90 -10.56 3.59 -0.45
C ALA A 90 -11.86 3.35 0.33
N ALA A 91 -11.79 2.70 1.51
CA ALA A 91 -12.96 2.49 2.35
C ALA A 91 -13.54 3.80 2.90
N ARG A 92 -12.69 4.74 3.32
CA ARG A 92 -13.11 6.08 3.77
C ARG A 92 -13.73 6.87 2.62
N GLU A 93 -13.08 6.87 1.46
CA GLU A 93 -13.57 7.58 0.27
C GLU A 93 -14.93 7.03 -0.19
N ALA A 94 -15.09 5.70 -0.22
CA ALA A 94 -16.38 5.07 -0.52
C ALA A 94 -17.49 5.50 0.47
N GLN A 95 -17.17 5.59 1.77
CA GLN A 95 -18.13 6.07 2.77
C GLN A 95 -18.52 7.54 2.55
N VAL A 96 -17.57 8.39 2.16
CA VAL A 96 -17.84 9.80 1.83
C VAL A 96 -18.75 9.89 0.61
N ILE A 97 -18.42 9.18 -0.47
CA ILE A 97 -19.23 9.15 -1.71
C ILE A 97 -20.67 8.71 -1.40
N VAL A 98 -20.86 7.64 -0.61
CA VAL A 98 -22.20 7.17 -0.24
C VAL A 98 -22.96 8.23 0.56
N ARG A 99 -22.31 8.89 1.54
CA ARG A 99 -22.95 9.95 2.34
C ARG A 99 -23.33 11.15 1.50
N GLU A 100 -22.46 11.58 0.59
CA GLU A 100 -22.73 12.70 -0.32
C GLU A 100 -23.88 12.38 -1.27
N ALA A 101 -23.88 11.18 -1.86
CA ALA A 101 -24.97 10.72 -2.72
C ALA A 101 -26.31 10.66 -1.98
N GLN A 102 -26.32 10.18 -0.73
CA GLN A 102 -27.52 10.17 0.12
C GLN A 102 -28.00 11.59 0.44
N ALA A 103 -27.09 12.51 0.77
CA ALA A 103 -27.43 13.90 1.05
C ALA A 103 -27.96 14.63 -0.19
N GLU A 104 -27.41 14.35 -1.37
CA GLU A 104 -27.90 14.89 -2.64
C GLU A 104 -29.29 14.34 -2.98
N ALA A 105 -29.48 13.02 -2.87
CA ALA A 105 -30.77 12.40 -3.10
C ALA A 105 -31.85 12.97 -2.17
N GLN A 106 -31.53 13.20 -0.90
CA GLN A 106 -32.44 13.82 0.05
C GLN A 106 -32.80 15.26 -0.36
N ARG A 107 -31.81 16.06 -0.77
CA ARG A 107 -32.04 17.43 -1.28
C ARG A 107 -32.95 17.45 -2.51
N ILE A 108 -32.76 16.51 -3.44
CA ILE A 108 -33.61 16.37 -4.63
C ILE A 108 -35.05 16.01 -4.23
N LEU A 109 -35.23 15.05 -3.31
CA LEU A 109 -36.56 14.65 -2.84
C LEU A 109 -37.30 15.80 -2.13
N ASP A 110 -36.60 16.56 -1.30
CA ASP A 110 -37.19 17.69 -0.59
C ASP A 110 -37.57 18.83 -1.56
N GLY A 111 -36.72 19.10 -2.56
CA GLY A 111 -37.04 20.04 -3.64
C GLY A 111 -38.26 19.59 -4.47
N ALA A 112 -38.35 18.31 -4.82
CA ALA A 112 -39.49 17.75 -5.55
C ALA A 112 -40.80 17.86 -4.74
N ARG A 113 -40.77 17.55 -3.44
CA ARG A 113 -41.93 17.70 -2.54
C ARG A 113 -42.38 19.15 -2.41
N ALA A 114 -41.43 20.08 -2.29
CA ALA A 114 -41.75 21.51 -2.24
C ALA A 114 -42.44 21.98 -3.53
N SER A 115 -41.90 21.59 -4.70
CA SER A 115 -42.50 21.91 -6.00
C SER A 115 -43.88 21.28 -6.17
N GLN A 116 -44.07 20.01 -5.76
CA GLN A 116 -45.38 19.36 -5.77
C GLN A 116 -46.39 20.17 -4.94
N GLY A 117 -46.02 20.57 -3.72
CA GLY A 117 -46.91 21.36 -2.86
C GLY A 117 -47.19 22.78 -3.39
N GLU A 118 -46.30 23.36 -4.20
CA GLU A 118 -46.57 24.60 -4.94
C GLU A 118 -47.60 24.39 -6.06
N VAL A 119 -47.42 23.35 -6.87
CA VAL A 119 -48.35 23.01 -7.96
C VAL A 119 -49.74 22.70 -7.42
N GLU A 120 -49.84 21.93 -6.34
CA GLU A 120 -51.12 21.62 -5.68
C GLU A 120 -51.83 22.89 -5.18
N ARG A 121 -51.09 23.84 -4.57
CA ARG A 121 -51.64 25.13 -4.15
C ARG A 121 -52.13 25.95 -5.32
N GLN A 122 -51.32 26.09 -6.38
CA GLN A 122 -51.70 26.82 -7.59
C GLN A 122 -52.93 26.20 -8.27
N SER A 123 -53.00 24.87 -8.35
CA SER A 123 -54.17 24.16 -8.90
C SER A 123 -55.43 24.46 -8.08
N ALA A 124 -55.34 24.39 -6.75
CA ALA A 124 -56.47 24.71 -5.88
C ALA A 124 -56.92 26.19 -6.00
N ASP A 125 -55.98 27.12 -6.15
CA ASP A 125 -56.27 28.54 -6.41
C ASP A 125 -57.01 28.75 -7.73
N VAL A 126 -56.52 28.16 -8.83
CA VAL A 126 -57.18 28.24 -10.14
C VAL A 126 -58.59 27.66 -10.07
N GLN A 127 -58.78 26.56 -9.36
CA GLN A 127 -60.07 25.91 -9.23
C GLN A 127 -61.06 26.75 -8.41
N ARG A 128 -60.58 27.42 -7.33
CA ARG A 128 -61.37 28.42 -6.60
C ARG A 128 -61.76 29.61 -7.48
N GLN A 129 -60.81 30.16 -8.24
CA GLN A 129 -61.06 31.28 -9.15
C GLN A 129 -62.10 30.91 -10.21
N PHE A 130 -62.00 29.70 -10.78
CA PHE A 130 -62.96 29.20 -11.76
C PHE A 130 -64.37 29.07 -11.16
N GLN A 131 -64.50 28.49 -9.96
CA GLN A 131 -65.80 28.39 -9.27
C GLN A 131 -66.40 29.77 -8.98
N ALA A 132 -65.59 30.72 -8.51
CA ALA A 132 -66.02 32.10 -8.26
C ALA A 132 -66.47 32.79 -9.56
N TYR A 133 -65.74 32.60 -10.66
CA TYR A 133 -66.11 33.11 -11.98
C TYR A 133 -67.45 32.55 -12.46
N VAL A 134 -67.65 31.23 -12.39
CA VAL A 134 -68.90 30.59 -12.80
C VAL A 134 -70.09 31.06 -11.95
N ALA A 135 -69.91 31.18 -10.63
CA ALA A 135 -70.93 31.70 -9.73
C ALA A 135 -71.29 33.15 -10.06
N GLY A 136 -70.28 34.00 -10.27
CA GLY A 136 -70.48 35.41 -10.66
C GLY A 136 -71.17 35.55 -12.01
N PHE A 137 -70.81 34.74 -12.99
CA PHE A 137 -71.43 34.74 -14.32
C PHE A 137 -72.90 34.28 -14.26
N ARG A 138 -73.21 33.23 -13.48
CA ARG A 138 -74.60 32.80 -13.26
C ARG A 138 -75.43 33.91 -12.62
N ALA A 139 -74.91 34.58 -11.58
CA ALA A 139 -75.60 35.69 -10.94
C ALA A 139 -75.86 36.87 -11.91
N LEU A 140 -74.91 37.16 -12.80
CA LEU A 140 -75.09 38.17 -13.85
C LEU A 140 -76.20 37.79 -14.83
N LEU A 141 -76.22 36.55 -15.32
CA LEU A 141 -77.24 36.06 -16.23
C LEU A 141 -78.63 36.06 -15.58
N GLU A 142 -78.75 35.63 -14.33
CA GLU A 142 -80.00 35.65 -13.57
C GLU A 142 -80.54 37.08 -13.42
N ARG A 143 -79.66 38.05 -13.14
CA ARG A 143 -80.01 39.47 -13.11
C ARG A 143 -80.52 39.97 -14.47
N GLN A 144 -79.81 39.69 -15.55
CA GLN A 144 -80.20 40.09 -16.91
C GLN A 144 -81.56 39.50 -17.32
N LEU A 145 -81.80 38.23 -16.96
CA LEU A 145 -83.10 37.57 -17.18
C LEU A 145 -84.23 38.21 -16.38
N ALA A 146 -83.96 38.61 -15.13
CA ALA A 146 -84.93 39.32 -14.30
C ALA A 146 -85.28 40.70 -14.87
N GLU A 147 -84.28 41.45 -15.38
CA GLU A 147 -84.49 42.74 -16.04
C GLU A 147 -85.37 42.59 -17.32
N LEU A 148 -85.10 41.58 -18.17
CA LEU A 148 -85.92 41.31 -19.35
C LEU A 148 -87.38 40.97 -18.99
N ARG A 149 -87.59 40.11 -17.99
CA ARG A 149 -88.94 39.76 -17.51
C ARG A 149 -89.72 40.98 -17.00
N ALA A 150 -89.03 41.91 -16.35
CA ALA A 150 -89.65 43.15 -15.88
C ALA A 150 -90.08 44.07 -17.05
N LEU A 151 -89.30 44.10 -18.13
CA LEU A 151 -89.61 44.87 -19.34
C LEU A 151 -90.77 44.26 -20.14
N ASP A 152 -90.83 42.93 -20.25
CA ASP A 152 -91.94 42.25 -20.92
C ASP A 152 -93.27 42.43 -20.15
N GLY A 153 -93.24 42.39 -18.81
CA GLY A 153 -94.40 42.67 -17.97
C GLY A 153 -94.92 44.12 -18.05
N GLN A 154 -94.11 45.07 -18.54
CA GLN A 154 -94.53 46.46 -18.81
C GLN A 154 -95.14 46.66 -20.22
N ARG A 155 -95.03 45.68 -21.11
CA ARG A 155 -95.60 45.72 -22.46
C ARG A 155 -96.99 45.08 -22.57
N ASP A 156 -97.33 44.19 -21.63
CA ASP A 156 -98.59 43.44 -21.61
C ASP A 156 -99.68 44.06 -20.69
N GLY A 157 -99.50 45.30 -20.23
CA GLY A 157 -100.49 46.06 -19.45
C GLY A 157 -100.77 47.43 -20.06
#